data_AF-A0A8J4VJU6-F1
#
_entry.id   AF-A0A8J4VJU6-F1
#
_cell.length_a   1.000
_cell.length_b   1.000
_cell.length_c   1.000
_cell.angle_alpha   90.00
_cell.angle_beta   90.00
_cell.angle_gamma   90.00
#
_symmetry.space_group_name_H-M   'P 1'
#
loop_
_entity.id
_entity.type
_entity.pdbx_description
1 polymer ?
#
loop_
_entity_poly.entity_id
_entity_poly.type
_entity_poly.pdbx_seq_one_letter_code
_entity_poly.pdbx_strand_id
1 'polypeptide(L)'
;MADDDVKDFYKLLKNISKSLEEMETVFKSASSSSNATTESLAVIKRFFNTSIDAALLDDAFLSQFKNAAERLVDKTSILGQDKNERLKNFNYEINSKVNNLRTAAEKEQKRTALKKARNEHVGTLQTYRSAFQPCRDEMQKMVTRHEALKKELRDYEKLMIVQMAPCKNVYSQQQSSIESEISAFQKNEQLLQQESQEIDKLRKEPSIDWSGLIAAFYN
;
A
#
# COMPACT_ATOMS: atom_id res chain seq x y z
N MET A 1 -6.91 -27.57 -22.31
CA MET A 1 -6.33 -28.93 -22.27
C MET A 1 -6.54 -29.62 -20.93
N ALA A 2 -6.30 -29.00 -19.76
CA ALA A 2 -6.57 -29.65 -18.46
C ALA A 2 -8.06 -29.81 -18.07
N ASP A 3 -8.96 -29.04 -18.68
CA ASP A 3 -10.40 -29.03 -18.32
C ASP A 3 -11.19 -30.21 -18.94
N ASP A 4 -10.77 -30.68 -20.12
CA ASP A 4 -11.40 -31.82 -20.79
C ASP A 4 -11.05 -33.15 -20.09
N ASP A 5 -9.81 -33.33 -19.64
CA ASP A 5 -9.37 -34.54 -18.93
C ASP A 5 -10.14 -34.75 -17.60
N VAL A 6 -10.43 -33.65 -16.88
CA VAL A 6 -11.19 -33.68 -15.64
C VAL A 6 -12.67 -34.02 -15.90
N LYS A 7 -13.22 -33.53 -17.00
CA LYS A 7 -14.61 -33.77 -17.39
C LYS A 7 -14.84 -35.20 -17.84
N ASP A 8 -13.91 -35.76 -18.61
CA ASP A 8 -13.91 -37.15 -19.03
C ASP A 8 -13.74 -38.11 -17.84
N PHE A 9 -12.96 -37.70 -16.84
CA PHE A 9 -12.85 -38.43 -15.58
C PHE A 9 -14.17 -38.50 -14.81
N TYR A 10 -14.87 -37.38 -14.60
CA TYR A 10 -16.17 -37.39 -13.89
C TYR A 10 -17.22 -38.23 -14.62
N LYS A 11 -17.18 -38.22 -15.96
CA LYS A 11 -18.04 -39.06 -16.79
C LYS A 11 -17.70 -40.55 -16.63
N LEU A 12 -16.41 -40.88 -16.58
CA LEU A 12 -15.94 -42.24 -16.32
C LEU A 12 -16.36 -42.73 -14.94
N LEU A 13 -16.16 -41.92 -13.89
CA LEU A 13 -16.56 -42.21 -12.51
C LEU A 13 -18.06 -42.53 -12.43
N LYS A 14 -18.90 -41.63 -12.97
CA LYS A 14 -20.36 -41.78 -12.96
C LYS A 14 -20.80 -43.07 -13.66
N ASN A 15 -20.19 -43.38 -14.80
CA ASN A 15 -20.52 -44.59 -15.57
C ASN A 15 -20.13 -45.86 -14.81
N ILE A 16 -18.97 -45.87 -14.14
CA ILE A 16 -18.54 -47.01 -13.35
C ILE A 16 -19.41 -47.18 -12.09
N SER A 17 -19.77 -46.10 -11.38
CA SER A 17 -20.65 -46.18 -10.19
C SER A 17 -22.03 -46.77 -10.52
N LYS A 18 -22.71 -46.25 -11.54
CA LYS A 18 -24.02 -46.78 -11.99
C LYS A 18 -23.95 -48.27 -12.34
N SER A 19 -22.86 -48.64 -12.99
CA SER A 19 -22.63 -50.00 -13.44
C SER A 19 -22.40 -50.99 -12.32
N LEU A 20 -21.76 -50.56 -11.26
CA LEU A 20 -21.51 -51.36 -10.09
C LEU A 20 -22.80 -51.62 -9.32
N GLU A 21 -23.72 -50.66 -9.26
CA GLU A 21 -25.07 -50.84 -8.72
C GLU A 21 -25.85 -51.91 -9.50
N GLU A 22 -25.83 -51.85 -10.84
CA GLU A 22 -26.46 -52.83 -11.73
C GLU A 22 -25.86 -54.24 -11.61
N MET A 23 -24.57 -54.38 -11.26
CA MET A 23 -23.98 -55.69 -10.99
C MET A 23 -24.41 -56.26 -9.63
N GLU A 24 -24.66 -55.42 -8.64
CA GLU A 24 -25.07 -55.91 -7.30
C GLU A 24 -26.41 -56.64 -7.34
N THR A 25 -27.33 -56.15 -8.17
CA THR A 25 -28.64 -56.77 -8.38
C THR A 25 -28.49 -58.12 -9.07
N VAL A 26 -27.55 -58.25 -10.02
CA VAL A 26 -27.24 -59.53 -10.69
C VAL A 26 -26.58 -60.53 -9.72
N PHE A 27 -25.63 -60.10 -8.89
CA PHE A 27 -24.95 -60.99 -7.94
C PHE A 27 -25.87 -61.50 -6.82
N LYS A 28 -26.79 -60.67 -6.32
CA LYS A 28 -27.82 -61.10 -5.35
C LYS A 28 -28.72 -62.21 -5.91
N SER A 29 -28.78 -62.34 -7.24
CA SER A 29 -29.60 -63.32 -7.94
C SER A 29 -28.87 -64.64 -8.26
N ALA A 30 -27.54 -64.71 -8.09
CA ALA A 30 -26.70 -65.79 -8.62
C ALA A 30 -25.84 -66.53 -7.57
N SER A 31 -26.18 -66.44 -6.27
CA SER A 31 -25.36 -66.98 -5.16
C SER A 31 -25.13 -68.49 -5.22
N SER A 32 -24.06 -68.92 -5.90
CA SER A 32 -23.22 -70.09 -5.61
C SER A 32 -21.97 -70.12 -6.52
N SER A 33 -21.08 -69.12 -6.41
CA SER A 33 -19.67 -69.25 -6.82
C SER A 33 -18.85 -68.00 -6.43
N SER A 34 -17.75 -68.21 -5.67
CA SER A 34 -16.61 -67.29 -5.43
C SER A 34 -16.82 -66.07 -4.50
N ASN A 35 -16.41 -66.20 -3.23
CA ASN A 35 -16.35 -65.09 -2.25
C ASN A 35 -15.36 -63.96 -2.63
N ALA A 36 -14.28 -64.27 -3.35
CA ALA A 36 -13.19 -63.32 -3.64
C ALA A 36 -13.57 -62.23 -4.67
N THR A 37 -14.50 -62.53 -5.57
CA THR A 37 -14.93 -61.61 -6.64
C THR A 37 -15.94 -60.59 -6.12
N THR A 38 -16.81 -61.01 -5.20
CA THR A 38 -17.79 -60.17 -4.50
C THR A 38 -17.12 -59.15 -3.59
N GLU A 39 -16.07 -59.56 -2.86
CA GLU A 39 -15.25 -58.66 -2.02
C GLU A 39 -14.51 -57.60 -2.84
N SER A 40 -13.88 -57.99 -3.95
CA SER A 40 -13.17 -57.05 -4.83
C SER A 40 -14.11 -56.02 -5.45
N LEU A 41 -15.34 -56.42 -5.80
CA LEU A 41 -16.37 -55.52 -6.31
C LEU A 41 -16.83 -54.51 -5.25
N ALA A 42 -17.01 -54.95 -3.99
CA ALA A 42 -17.38 -54.09 -2.88
C ALA A 42 -16.29 -53.05 -2.55
N VAL A 43 -15.01 -53.44 -2.63
CA VAL A 43 -13.87 -52.53 -2.47
C VAL A 43 -13.86 -51.45 -3.56
N ILE A 44 -14.02 -51.83 -4.83
CA ILE A 44 -14.08 -50.86 -5.94
C ILE A 44 -15.26 -49.90 -5.79
N LYS A 45 -16.44 -50.39 -5.38
CA LYS A 45 -17.62 -49.54 -5.09
C LYS A 45 -17.34 -48.49 -4.03
N ARG A 46 -16.73 -48.91 -2.92
CA ARG A 46 -16.37 -48.01 -1.82
C ARG A 46 -15.43 -46.91 -2.31
N PHE A 47 -14.50 -47.25 -3.20
CA PHE A 47 -13.57 -46.31 -3.79
C PHE A 47 -14.27 -45.19 -4.57
N PHE A 48 -15.25 -45.54 -5.41
CA PHE A 48 -15.98 -44.57 -6.21
C PHE A 48 -17.00 -43.73 -5.45
N ASN A 49 -17.36 -44.15 -4.25
CA ASN A 49 -18.19 -43.36 -3.33
C ASN A 49 -17.38 -42.33 -2.52
N THR A 50 -16.07 -42.28 -2.70
CA THR A 50 -15.16 -41.37 -1.98
C THR A 50 -14.55 -40.36 -2.96
N SER A 51 -14.10 -39.19 -2.48
CA SER A 51 -13.45 -38.20 -3.35
C SER A 51 -12.13 -38.76 -3.91
N ILE A 52 -11.76 -38.32 -5.12
CA ILE A 52 -10.55 -38.80 -5.80
C ILE A 52 -9.28 -38.56 -4.96
N ASP A 53 -9.20 -37.43 -4.28
CA ASP A 53 -8.07 -37.08 -3.40
C ASP A 53 -7.99 -38.05 -2.22
N ALA A 54 -9.11 -38.29 -1.53
CA ALA A 54 -9.14 -39.20 -0.39
C ALA A 54 -8.91 -40.67 -0.79
N ALA A 55 -9.28 -41.04 -2.02
CA ALA A 55 -9.13 -42.40 -2.52
C ALA A 55 -7.73 -42.68 -3.08
N LEU A 56 -7.13 -41.74 -3.83
CA LEU A 56 -5.86 -41.96 -4.55
C LEU A 56 -4.62 -41.37 -3.87
N LEU A 57 -4.77 -40.41 -2.96
CA LEU A 57 -3.62 -39.85 -2.21
C LEU A 57 -3.33 -40.64 -0.93
N ASP A 58 -4.28 -41.44 -0.44
CA ASP A 58 -4.06 -42.39 0.64
C ASP A 58 -3.47 -43.71 0.09
N ASP A 59 -2.25 -44.04 0.51
CA ASP A 59 -1.52 -45.20 -0.02
C ASP A 59 -2.21 -46.53 0.31
N ALA A 60 -2.94 -46.62 1.43
CA ALA A 60 -3.65 -47.84 1.83
C ALA A 60 -4.90 -48.06 0.96
N PHE A 61 -5.70 -47.02 0.74
CA PHE A 61 -6.85 -47.06 -0.17
C PHE A 61 -6.41 -47.33 -1.62
N LEU A 62 -5.35 -46.66 -2.10
CA LEU A 62 -4.79 -46.89 -3.43
C LEU A 62 -4.34 -48.35 -3.62
N SER A 63 -3.68 -48.92 -2.61
CA SER A 63 -3.24 -50.31 -2.64
C SER A 63 -4.43 -51.29 -2.66
N GLN A 64 -5.47 -51.03 -1.86
CA GLN A 64 -6.71 -51.82 -1.89
C GLN A 64 -7.40 -51.76 -3.26
N PHE A 65 -7.45 -50.58 -3.87
CA PHE A 65 -8.02 -50.40 -5.20
C PHE A 65 -7.25 -51.18 -6.28
N LYS A 66 -5.91 -51.05 -6.32
CA LYS A 66 -5.07 -51.77 -7.29
C LYS A 66 -5.29 -53.28 -7.20
N ASN A 67 -5.27 -53.82 -5.98
CA ASN A 67 -5.49 -55.24 -5.74
C ASN A 67 -6.90 -55.70 -6.19
N ALA A 68 -7.93 -54.90 -5.92
CA ALA A 68 -9.29 -55.21 -6.35
C ALA A 68 -9.47 -55.07 -7.87
N ALA A 69 -8.82 -54.09 -8.49
CA ALA A 69 -8.83 -53.85 -9.93
C ALA A 69 -8.15 -54.98 -10.69
N GLU A 70 -6.98 -55.44 -10.24
CA GLU A 70 -6.26 -56.59 -10.82
C GLU A 70 -7.10 -57.87 -10.80
N ARG A 71 -7.80 -58.15 -9.69
CA ARG A 71 -8.68 -59.33 -9.56
C ARG A 71 -9.89 -59.31 -10.48
N LEU A 72 -10.27 -58.12 -10.97
CA LEU A 72 -11.44 -57.91 -11.82
C LEU A 72 -11.08 -57.63 -13.30
N VAL A 73 -9.81 -57.38 -13.59
CA VAL A 73 -9.31 -56.89 -14.88
C VAL A 73 -9.54 -57.86 -16.05
N ASP A 74 -9.71 -59.16 -15.79
CA ASP A 74 -10.01 -60.18 -16.80
C ASP A 74 -11.39 -60.84 -16.63
N LYS A 75 -12.25 -60.23 -15.80
CA LYS A 75 -13.60 -60.75 -15.51
C LYS A 75 -14.66 -60.06 -16.36
N THR A 76 -14.51 -60.15 -17.67
CA THR A 76 -15.41 -59.51 -18.66
C THR A 76 -16.86 -59.99 -18.52
N SER A 77 -17.07 -61.26 -18.12
CA SER A 77 -18.39 -61.82 -17.82
C SER A 77 -19.09 -61.18 -16.62
N ILE A 78 -18.36 -60.46 -15.77
CA ILE A 78 -18.87 -59.79 -14.58
C ILE A 78 -19.04 -58.30 -14.83
N LEU A 79 -18.00 -57.64 -15.34
CA LEU A 79 -18.01 -56.20 -15.54
C LEU A 79 -18.72 -55.78 -16.84
N GLY A 80 -18.83 -56.67 -17.83
CA GLY A 80 -19.11 -56.30 -19.22
C GLY A 80 -17.88 -55.68 -19.90
N GLN A 81 -17.84 -55.73 -21.23
CA GLN A 81 -16.64 -55.42 -22.02
C GLN A 81 -16.16 -53.96 -21.86
N ASP A 82 -17.03 -52.97 -22.09
CA ASP A 82 -16.67 -51.54 -22.00
C ASP A 82 -16.12 -51.16 -20.60
N LYS A 83 -16.68 -51.73 -19.53
CA LYS A 83 -16.28 -51.40 -18.16
C LYS A 83 -14.97 -52.07 -17.77
N ASN A 84 -14.76 -53.29 -18.25
CA ASN A 84 -13.50 -54.01 -18.10
C ASN A 84 -12.35 -53.27 -18.80
N GLU A 85 -12.56 -52.82 -20.04
CA GLU A 85 -11.58 -52.03 -20.81
C GLU A 85 -11.24 -50.70 -20.09
N ARG A 86 -12.26 -50.01 -19.59
CA ARG A 86 -12.08 -48.78 -18.79
C ARG A 86 -11.27 -49.01 -17.52
N LEU A 87 -11.56 -50.09 -16.78
CA LEU A 87 -10.82 -50.45 -15.57
C LEU A 87 -9.37 -50.83 -15.89
N LYS A 88 -9.13 -51.57 -16.99
CA LYS A 88 -7.79 -51.88 -17.51
C LYS A 88 -7.00 -50.61 -17.80
N ASN A 89 -7.57 -49.70 -18.59
CA ASN A 89 -6.91 -48.46 -18.99
C ASN A 89 -6.61 -47.58 -17.76
N PHE A 90 -7.57 -47.45 -16.84
CA PHE A 90 -7.36 -46.67 -15.63
C PHE A 90 -6.28 -47.28 -14.71
N ASN A 91 -6.30 -48.60 -14.53
CA ASN A 91 -5.30 -49.28 -13.69
C ASN A 91 -3.89 -49.22 -14.30
N TYR A 92 -3.79 -49.30 -15.64
CA TYR A 92 -2.53 -49.12 -16.35
C TYR A 92 -1.93 -47.72 -16.13
N GLU A 93 -2.78 -46.67 -16.16
CA GLU A 93 -2.35 -45.28 -16.00
C GLU A 93 -2.32 -44.80 -14.53
N ILE A 94 -2.68 -45.65 -13.56
CA ILE A 94 -2.99 -45.19 -12.20
C ILE A 94 -1.83 -44.47 -11.52
N ASN A 95 -0.60 -44.91 -11.75
CA ASN A 95 0.59 -44.28 -11.17
C ASN A 95 0.80 -42.86 -11.74
N SER A 96 0.56 -42.67 -13.04
CA SER A 96 0.64 -41.35 -13.67
C SER A 96 -0.45 -40.42 -13.12
N LYS A 97 -1.69 -40.92 -13.00
CA LYS A 97 -2.81 -40.15 -12.45
C LYS A 97 -2.59 -39.77 -10.99
N VAL A 98 -2.08 -40.69 -10.16
CA VAL A 98 -1.72 -40.41 -8.75
C VAL A 98 -0.62 -39.35 -8.65
N ASN A 99 0.42 -39.43 -9.49
CA ASN A 99 1.48 -38.41 -9.51
C ASN A 99 0.95 -37.03 -9.93
N ASN A 100 0.06 -36.97 -10.92
CA ASN A 100 -0.59 -35.72 -11.31
C ASN A 100 -1.42 -35.16 -10.16
N LEU A 101 -2.13 -36.01 -9.42
CA LEU A 101 -2.94 -35.61 -8.27
C LEU A 101 -2.10 -35.08 -7.10
N ARG A 102 -0.98 -35.76 -6.78
CA ARG A 102 0.01 -35.29 -5.80
C ARG A 102 0.57 -33.92 -6.19
N THR A 103 0.95 -33.76 -7.45
CA THR A 103 1.43 -32.48 -7.99
C THR A 103 0.36 -31.39 -7.89
N ALA A 104 -0.90 -31.72 -8.14
CA ALA A 104 -2.01 -30.78 -7.99
C ALA A 104 -2.22 -30.36 -6.53
N ALA A 105 -2.19 -31.30 -5.59
CA ALA A 105 -2.29 -31.04 -4.16
C ALA A 105 -1.16 -30.13 -3.64
N GLU A 106 0.08 -30.40 -4.05
CA GLU A 106 1.24 -29.55 -3.74
C GLU A 106 1.07 -28.13 -4.30
N LYS A 107 0.60 -28.01 -5.54
CA LYS A 107 0.32 -26.71 -6.17
C LYS A 107 -0.79 -25.94 -5.44
N GLU A 108 -1.83 -26.62 -4.95
CA GLU A 108 -2.91 -25.98 -4.20
C GLU A 108 -2.43 -25.50 -2.82
N GLN A 109 -1.57 -26.28 -2.15
CA GLN A 109 -0.90 -25.83 -0.92
C GLN A 109 -0.04 -24.59 -1.17
N LYS A 110 0.78 -24.61 -2.23
CA LYS A 110 1.61 -23.46 -2.64
C LYS A 110 0.75 -22.24 -2.98
N ARG A 111 -0.36 -22.42 -3.70
CA ARG A 111 -1.32 -21.36 -4.03
C ARG A 111 -1.93 -20.75 -2.77
N THR A 112 -2.29 -21.58 -1.79
CA THR A 112 -2.86 -21.13 -0.51
C THR A 112 -1.84 -20.28 0.27
N ALA A 113 -0.58 -20.73 0.35
CA ALA A 113 0.50 -19.96 0.96
C ALA A 113 0.74 -18.62 0.25
N LEU A 114 0.79 -18.62 -1.09
CA LEU A 114 0.94 -17.40 -1.89
C LEU A 114 -0.24 -16.43 -1.70
N LYS A 115 -1.47 -16.95 -1.59
CA LYS A 115 -2.66 -16.13 -1.33
C LYS A 115 -2.58 -15.46 0.04
N LYS A 116 -2.10 -16.17 1.06
CA LYS A 116 -1.87 -15.61 2.40
C LYS A 116 -0.82 -14.50 2.37
N ALA A 117 0.35 -14.76 1.78
CA ALA A 117 1.42 -13.77 1.63
C ALA A 117 0.98 -12.53 0.84
N ARG A 118 0.23 -12.72 -0.26
CA ARG A 118 -0.38 -11.62 -1.02
C ARG A 118 -1.28 -10.76 -0.12
N ASN A 119 -2.14 -11.38 0.68
CA ASN A 119 -3.07 -10.64 1.54
C ASN A 119 -2.33 -9.82 2.61
N GLU A 120 -1.23 -10.35 3.16
CA GLU A 120 -0.36 -9.62 4.09
C GLU A 120 0.23 -8.37 3.40
N HIS A 121 0.78 -8.52 2.18
CA HIS A 121 1.28 -7.37 1.41
C HIS A 121 0.20 -6.34 1.09
N VAL A 122 -0.99 -6.77 0.70
CA VAL A 122 -2.13 -5.86 0.43
C VAL A 122 -2.48 -5.06 1.69
N GLY A 123 -2.51 -5.72 2.86
CA GLY A 123 -2.73 -5.06 4.14
C GLY A 123 -1.67 -3.99 4.42
N THR A 124 -0.39 -4.33 4.29
CA THR A 124 0.72 -3.38 4.48
C THR A 124 0.64 -2.18 3.54
N LEU A 125 0.38 -2.41 2.25
CA LEU A 125 0.25 -1.32 1.27
C LEU A 125 -0.94 -0.39 1.58
N GLN A 126 -2.04 -0.95 2.06
CA GLN A 126 -3.19 -0.15 2.49
C GLN A 126 -2.85 0.70 3.73
N THR A 127 -2.10 0.17 4.69
CA THR A 127 -1.60 0.92 5.84
C THR A 127 -0.71 2.09 5.40
N TYR A 128 0.25 1.84 4.52
CA TYR A 128 1.11 2.91 3.98
C TYR A 128 0.30 3.98 3.26
N ARG A 129 -0.64 3.58 2.40
CA ARG A 129 -1.52 4.52 1.71
C ARG A 129 -2.27 5.43 2.69
N SER A 130 -2.87 4.86 3.72
CA SER A 130 -3.59 5.62 4.75
C SER A 130 -2.66 6.54 5.54
N ALA A 131 -1.43 6.12 5.83
CA ALA A 131 -0.45 6.94 6.54
C ALA A 131 0.07 8.12 5.71
N PHE A 132 0.25 7.93 4.39
CA PHE A 132 0.75 8.99 3.51
C PHE A 132 -0.33 9.98 3.05
N GLN A 133 -1.61 9.60 3.07
CA GLN A 133 -2.69 10.45 2.58
C GLN A 133 -2.76 11.82 3.28
N PRO A 134 -2.72 11.93 4.63
CA PRO A 134 -2.75 13.23 5.30
C PRO A 134 -1.54 14.10 4.96
N CYS A 135 -0.35 13.50 4.85
CA CYS A 135 0.88 14.20 4.48
C CYS A 135 0.77 14.80 3.07
N ARG A 136 0.29 14.00 2.11
CA ARG A 136 0.02 14.47 0.74
C ARG A 136 -0.98 15.64 0.73
N ASP A 137 -2.08 15.50 1.47
CA ASP A 137 -3.13 16.53 1.50
C ASP A 137 -2.61 17.83 2.10
N GLU A 138 -1.77 17.76 3.14
CA GLU A 138 -1.15 18.92 3.75
C GLU A 138 -0.14 19.60 2.82
N MET A 139 0.72 18.82 2.15
CA MET A 139 1.63 19.36 1.12
C MET A 139 0.86 20.08 0.00
N GLN A 140 -0.30 19.56 -0.41
CA GLN A 140 -1.14 20.20 -1.42
C GLN A 140 -1.70 21.56 -0.95
N LYS A 141 -2.09 21.66 0.33
CA LYS A 141 -2.50 22.95 0.92
C LYS A 141 -1.34 23.94 0.95
N MET A 142 -0.15 23.49 1.34
CA MET A 142 1.06 24.33 1.37
C MET A 142 1.39 24.89 -0.02
N VAL A 143 1.34 24.06 -1.07
CA VAL A 143 1.53 24.50 -2.46
C VAL A 143 0.52 25.57 -2.85
N THR A 144 -0.75 25.35 -2.52
CA THR A 144 -1.83 26.31 -2.82
C THR A 144 -1.61 27.64 -2.07
N ARG A 145 -1.22 27.59 -0.80
CA ARG A 145 -0.94 28.79 0.00
C ARG A 145 0.28 29.55 -0.51
N HIS A 146 1.33 28.84 -0.94
CA HIS A 146 2.52 29.44 -1.52
C HIS A 146 2.21 30.25 -2.78
N GLU A 147 1.42 29.69 -3.69
CA GLU A 147 1.03 30.41 -4.92
C GLU A 147 0.13 31.62 -4.63
N ALA A 148 -0.75 31.54 -3.62
CA ALA A 148 -1.51 32.69 -3.15
C ALA A 148 -0.60 33.80 -2.60
N LEU A 149 0.35 33.46 -1.72
CA LEU A 149 1.30 34.42 -1.14
C LEU A 149 2.20 35.06 -2.21
N LYS A 150 2.65 34.30 -3.21
CA LYS A 150 3.39 34.86 -4.35
C LYS A 150 2.57 35.88 -5.13
N LYS A 151 1.26 35.66 -5.27
CA LYS A 151 0.38 36.63 -5.93
C LYS A 151 0.26 37.91 -5.09
N GLU A 152 -0.02 37.77 -3.79
CA GLU A 152 -0.08 38.90 -2.85
C GLU A 152 1.22 39.71 -2.84
N LEU A 153 2.38 39.04 -2.80
CA LEU A 153 3.69 39.69 -2.85
C LEU A 153 3.85 40.53 -4.13
N ARG A 154 3.54 39.96 -5.29
CA ARG A 154 3.63 40.68 -6.58
C ARG A 154 2.70 41.89 -6.63
N ASP A 155 1.51 41.78 -6.06
CA ASP A 155 0.57 42.90 -6.02
C ASP A 155 1.05 43.99 -5.06
N TYR A 156 1.68 43.62 -3.94
CA TYR A 156 2.32 44.57 -3.03
C TYR A 156 3.54 45.25 -3.64
N GLU A 157 4.39 44.51 -4.35
CA GLU A 157 5.54 45.07 -5.09
C GLU A 157 5.10 46.11 -6.12
N LYS A 158 4.02 45.85 -6.86
CA LYS A 158 3.44 46.87 -7.77
C LYS A 158 3.01 48.12 -7.02
N LEU A 159 2.37 47.97 -5.86
CA LEU A 159 1.97 49.11 -5.04
C LEU A 159 3.19 49.90 -4.56
N MET A 160 4.26 49.24 -4.12
CA MET A 160 5.51 49.88 -3.74
C MET A 160 6.10 50.71 -4.88
N ILE A 161 6.12 50.17 -6.11
CA ILE A 161 6.61 50.88 -7.30
C ILE A 161 5.75 52.13 -7.57
N VAL A 162 4.42 51.99 -7.50
CA VAL A 162 3.49 53.11 -7.70
C VAL A 162 3.71 54.21 -6.65
N GLN A 163 3.90 53.85 -5.38
CA GLN A 163 4.12 54.81 -4.29
C GLN A 163 5.53 55.41 -4.26
N MET A 164 6.53 54.71 -4.81
CA MET A 164 7.90 55.22 -4.89
C MET A 164 8.00 56.44 -5.79
N ALA A 165 7.26 56.48 -6.90
CA ALA A 165 7.29 57.56 -7.87
C ALA A 165 6.94 58.95 -7.27
N PRO A 166 5.80 59.14 -6.58
CA PRO A 166 5.46 60.44 -5.98
C PRO A 166 6.47 60.83 -4.88
N CYS A 167 6.91 59.89 -4.04
CA CYS A 167 7.92 60.18 -3.01
C CYS A 167 9.24 60.66 -3.62
N LYS A 168 9.71 60.00 -4.69
CA LYS A 168 10.91 60.42 -5.41
C LYS A 168 10.76 61.80 -6.03
N ASN A 169 9.59 62.10 -6.59
CA ASN A 169 9.30 63.42 -7.16
C ASN A 169 9.35 64.52 -6.09
N VAL A 170 8.63 64.33 -4.97
CA VAL A 170 8.62 65.28 -3.85
C VAL A 170 10.04 65.50 -3.33
N TYR A 171 10.78 64.42 -3.09
CA TYR A 171 12.16 64.51 -2.62
C TYR A 171 13.05 65.28 -3.60
N SER A 172 13.00 64.96 -4.90
CA SER A 172 13.82 65.63 -5.91
C SER A 172 13.50 67.13 -6.06
N GLN A 173 12.24 67.52 -5.88
CA GLN A 173 11.82 68.93 -5.92
C GLN A 173 12.30 69.71 -4.71
N GLN A 174 12.37 69.07 -3.54
CA GLN A 174 12.70 69.72 -2.27
C GLN A 174 14.17 69.53 -1.86
N GLN A 175 14.94 68.69 -2.55
CA GLN A 175 16.27 68.26 -2.11
C GLN A 175 17.21 69.43 -1.81
N SER A 176 17.36 70.36 -2.75
CA SER A 176 18.24 71.52 -2.57
C SER A 176 17.78 72.44 -1.43
N SER A 177 16.46 72.59 -1.26
CA SER A 177 15.89 73.36 -0.15
C SER A 177 16.17 72.68 1.20
N ILE A 178 15.98 71.35 1.28
CA ILE A 178 16.24 70.57 2.49
C ILE A 178 17.72 70.67 2.87
N GLU A 179 18.63 70.45 1.92
CA GLU A 179 20.08 70.53 2.14
C GLU A 179 20.51 71.94 2.60
N SER A 180 19.93 72.98 2.00
CA SER A 180 20.19 74.38 2.39
C SER A 180 19.69 74.67 3.80
N GLU A 181 18.46 74.28 4.15
CA GLU A 181 17.88 74.50 5.47
C GLU A 181 18.64 73.75 6.57
N ILE A 182 19.05 72.50 6.32
CA ILE A 182 19.89 71.73 7.26
C ILE A 182 21.22 72.46 7.50
N SER A 183 21.86 72.93 6.44
CA SER A 183 23.14 73.65 6.55
C SER A 183 22.99 74.98 7.30
N ALA A 184 21.92 75.73 7.02
CA ALA A 184 21.62 76.98 7.72
C ALA A 184 21.32 76.74 9.20
N PHE A 185 20.53 75.71 9.53
CA PHE A 185 20.25 75.31 10.90
C PHE A 185 21.52 74.97 11.67
N GLN A 186 22.41 74.14 11.10
CA GLN A 186 23.68 73.78 11.72
C GLN A 186 24.58 74.99 11.99
N LYS A 187 24.63 75.94 11.06
CA LYS A 187 25.39 77.19 11.22
C LYS A 187 24.81 78.04 12.37
N ASN A 188 23.50 78.18 12.42
CA ASN A 188 22.84 78.93 13.49
C ASN A 188 23.07 78.28 14.86
N GLU A 189 23.02 76.95 14.95
CA GLU A 189 23.28 76.23 16.20
C GLU A 189 24.71 76.46 16.71
N GLN A 190 25.70 76.47 15.82
CA GLN A 190 27.09 76.79 16.18
C GLN A 190 27.23 78.23 16.68
N LEU A 191 26.60 79.19 15.99
CA LEU A 191 26.63 80.59 16.41
C LEU A 191 25.95 80.79 17.77
N LEU A 192 24.79 80.16 18.00
CA LEU A 192 24.11 80.21 19.29
C LEU A 192 24.97 79.65 20.43
N GLN A 193 25.70 78.56 20.19
CA GLN A 193 26.65 78.01 21.17
C GLN A 193 27.81 78.96 21.46
N GLN A 194 28.37 79.59 20.42
CA GLN A 194 29.46 80.58 20.57
C GLN A 194 28.99 81.82 21.35
N GLU A 195 27.84 82.39 20.99
CA GLU A 195 27.23 83.53 21.69
C GLU A 195 26.91 83.17 23.14
N SER A 196 26.39 81.97 23.42
CA SER A 196 26.13 81.51 24.78
C SER A 196 27.40 81.43 25.62
N GLN A 197 28.49 80.90 25.06
CA GLN A 197 29.80 80.83 25.73
C GLN A 197 30.37 82.22 26.01
N GLU A 198 30.27 83.16 25.05
CA GLU A 198 30.76 84.53 25.26
C GLU A 198 29.90 85.28 26.29
N ILE A 199 28.57 85.11 26.27
CA ILE A 199 27.67 85.66 27.29
C ILE A 199 28.05 85.15 28.69
N ASP A 200 28.28 83.84 28.84
CA ASP A 200 28.67 83.25 30.12
C ASP A 200 30.02 83.80 30.60
N LYS A 201 30.98 83.96 29.68
CA LYS A 201 32.29 84.55 29.96
C LYS A 201 32.17 86.02 30.39
N LEU A 202 31.44 86.84 29.64
CA LEU A 202 31.22 88.26 29.94
C LEU A 202 30.47 88.47 31.26
N ARG A 203 29.59 87.56 31.64
CA ARG A 203 28.87 87.61 32.93
C ARG A 203 29.72 87.17 34.11
N LYS A 204 30.67 86.25 33.90
CA LYS A 204 31.45 85.63 34.97
C LYS A 204 32.32 86.64 35.72
N GLU A 205 32.97 87.56 35.01
CA GLU A 205 33.91 88.53 35.62
C GLU A 205 33.18 89.52 36.56
N PRO A 206 32.14 90.27 36.13
CA PRO A 206 31.36 91.09 37.05
C PRO A 206 30.68 90.29 38.17
N SER A 207 30.29 89.04 37.91
CA SER A 207 29.67 88.18 38.92
C SER A 207 30.63 87.79 40.04
N ILE A 208 31.91 87.53 39.71
CA ILE A 208 32.96 87.25 40.69
C ILE A 208 33.23 88.49 41.53
N ASP A 209 33.42 89.64 40.88
CA ASP A 209 33.69 90.91 41.57
C ASP A 209 32.52 91.32 42.48
N TRP A 210 31.29 91.20 41.98
CA TRP A 210 30.09 91.48 42.76
C TRP A 210 29.93 90.54 43.96
N SER A 211 30.22 89.25 43.77
CA SER A 211 30.19 88.28 44.88
C SER A 211 31.29 88.54 45.91
N GLY A 212 32.48 88.96 45.46
CA GLY A 212 33.58 89.38 46.32
C GLY A 212 33.25 90.65 47.13
N LEU A 213 32.61 91.64 46.49
CA LEU A 213 32.09 92.84 47.16
C LEU A 213 31.07 92.46 48.24
N ILE A 214 30.05 91.66 47.91
CA ILE A 214 29.06 91.20 48.88
C ILE A 214 29.75 90.50 50.06
N ALA A 215 30.67 89.57 49.80
CA ALA A 215 31.39 88.86 50.84
C ALA A 215 32.21 89.79 51.75
N ALA A 216 32.79 90.87 51.20
CA ALA A 216 33.54 91.86 51.97
C ALA A 216 32.67 92.76 52.87
N PHE A 217 31.38 92.89 52.59
CA PHE A 217 30.45 93.70 53.39
C PHE A 217 29.63 92.90 54.41
N TYR A 218 29.55 91.57 54.25
CA TYR A 218 28.70 90.69 55.08
C TYR A 218 29.44 89.57 55.81
N ASN A 219 30.77 89.47 55.68
CA ASN A 219 31.64 88.66 56.55
C ASN A 219 32.50 89.54 57.46
#